data_AF-A0A7S4IRU9-F1
#
_entry.id   AF-A0A7S4IRU9-F1
#
_cell.length_a   1.000
_cell.length_b   1.000
_cell.length_c   1.000
_cell.angle_alpha   90.00
_cell.angle_beta   90.00
_cell.angle_gamma   90.00
#
_symmetry.space_group_name_H-M   'P 1'
#
loop_
_entity.id
_entity.type
_entity.pdbx_description
1 polymer ?
#
loop_
_entity_poly.entity_id
_entity_poly.type
_entity_poly.pdbx_seq_one_letter_code
_entity_poly.pdbx_strand_id
1 'polypeptide(L)'
;ISRQTPDRSKVNEISSHYHCDHFIDCYNFSDESYECAQSYLIVFIVFGIITGCFILLTVFIFVFVVIFGLALKYQRLRVSSPTFLSVMLLSILMGYISIFAWFGKPHPVACAFQPWLLGISSISMIS
;
A
#
# COMPACT_ATOMS: atom_id res chain seq x y z
N ILE A 1 -24.53 -35.11 -15.51
CA ILE A 1 -24.70 -33.97 -16.43
C ILE A 1 -23.33 -33.61 -16.96
N SER A 2 -23.09 -33.87 -18.25
CA SER A 2 -21.84 -33.53 -18.92
C SER A 2 -21.82 -32.04 -19.25
N ARG A 3 -20.67 -31.39 -19.07
CA ARG A 3 -20.18 -30.36 -19.99
C ARG A 3 -18.69 -30.54 -20.16
N GLN A 4 -18.30 -31.32 -21.16
CA GLN A 4 -17.06 -31.08 -21.88
C GLN A 4 -17.47 -30.72 -23.31
N THR A 5 -16.93 -29.64 -23.87
CA THR A 5 -16.09 -29.84 -25.04
C THR A 5 -14.80 -29.08 -24.84
N PRO A 6 -13.71 -29.70 -25.29
CA PRO A 6 -12.41 -29.51 -24.72
C PRO A 6 -11.71 -28.39 -25.47
N ASP A 7 -10.54 -28.10 -24.96
CA ASP A 7 -9.40 -27.79 -25.73
C ASP A 7 -9.48 -26.68 -26.80
N ARG A 8 -8.68 -25.64 -26.59
CA ARG A 8 -7.31 -25.95 -27.03
C ARG A 8 -6.49 -26.63 -25.94
N SER A 9 -6.81 -26.42 -24.63
CA SER A 9 -6.75 -27.48 -23.58
C SER A 9 -7.88 -27.63 -22.44
N LYS A 10 -9.16 -27.20 -22.61
CA LYS A 10 -10.44 -27.49 -21.87
C LYS A 10 -11.06 -26.28 -21.17
N VAL A 11 -12.22 -25.82 -21.65
CA VAL A 11 -12.89 -24.56 -21.27
C VAL A 11 -14.14 -24.77 -20.38
N ASN A 12 -14.49 -26.02 -20.04
CA ASN A 12 -15.64 -26.31 -19.16
C ASN A 12 -15.26 -26.85 -17.77
N GLU A 13 -13.96 -26.82 -17.41
CA GLU A 13 -13.41 -27.14 -16.08
C GLU A 13 -13.16 -25.86 -15.25
N ILE A 14 -14.06 -24.87 -15.34
CA ILE A 14 -13.93 -23.52 -14.74
C ILE A 14 -14.07 -23.52 -13.19
N SER A 15 -14.34 -24.67 -12.56
CA SER A 15 -14.21 -24.82 -11.10
C SER A 15 -12.76 -24.72 -10.59
N SER A 16 -11.80 -24.50 -11.51
CA SER A 16 -10.35 -24.28 -11.35
C SER A 16 -9.92 -22.84 -11.02
N HIS A 17 -10.86 -21.94 -10.67
CA HIS A 17 -10.59 -20.54 -10.30
C HIS A 17 -10.42 -20.31 -8.77
N TYR A 18 -10.15 -21.37 -8.01
CA TYR A 18 -10.22 -21.37 -6.54
C TYR A 18 -9.15 -22.29 -5.91
N HIS A 19 -8.06 -21.71 -5.39
CA HIS A 19 -7.06 -22.31 -4.50
C HIS A 19 -6.80 -21.43 -3.27
N CYS A 20 -6.31 -21.98 -2.15
CA CYS A 20 -6.17 -21.18 -0.92
C CYS A 20 -4.96 -20.25 -1.03
N ASP A 21 -5.06 -19.14 -0.32
CA ASP A 21 -4.33 -17.95 -0.69
C ASP A 21 -3.74 -17.44 0.63
N HIS A 22 -4.19 -16.36 1.28
CA HIS A 22 -3.60 -15.72 2.48
C HIS A 22 -3.25 -14.24 2.26
N PHE A 23 -3.28 -13.68 1.03
CA PHE A 23 -3.56 -12.27 0.60
C PHE A 23 -3.71 -12.19 -0.93
N ILE A 24 -4.21 -11.16 -1.62
CA ILE A 24 -5.50 -10.47 -1.61
C ILE A 24 -5.66 -9.94 -3.03
N ASP A 25 -6.73 -10.36 -3.71
CA ASP A 25 -6.89 -10.32 -5.16
C ASP A 25 -7.46 -9.04 -5.82
N CYS A 26 -6.71 -8.23 -6.60
CA CYS A 26 -7.20 -7.00 -7.26
C CYS A 26 -7.52 -7.12 -8.77
N TYR A 27 -7.38 -8.33 -9.31
CA TYR A 27 -7.82 -8.78 -10.64
C TYR A 27 -8.17 -10.25 -10.45
N ASN A 28 -7.11 -10.92 -10.04
CA ASN A 28 -6.91 -12.03 -9.13
C ASN A 28 -5.45 -11.79 -8.58
N PHE A 29 -5.16 -10.71 -7.80
CA PHE A 29 -3.87 -10.57 -7.04
C PHE A 29 -3.74 -11.77 -6.04
N SER A 30 -3.50 -12.93 -6.63
CA SER A 30 -3.83 -14.22 -6.06
C SER A 30 -2.71 -14.82 -5.28
N ASP A 31 -3.09 -15.41 -4.17
CA ASP A 31 -2.29 -16.37 -3.42
C ASP A 31 -2.76 -17.82 -3.72
N GLU A 32 -3.60 -17.98 -4.75
CA GLU A 32 -4.18 -19.25 -5.17
C GLU A 32 -3.14 -20.19 -5.84
N SER A 33 -2.43 -21.00 -5.03
CA SER A 33 -1.48 -22.04 -5.47
C SER A 33 -1.64 -23.33 -4.63
N TYR A 34 -1.26 -24.50 -5.20
CA TYR A 34 -1.50 -25.85 -4.61
C TYR A 34 -0.79 -26.11 -3.25
N GLU A 35 -0.06 -25.14 -2.70
CA GLU A 35 0.57 -25.14 -1.37
C GLU A 35 0.53 -23.73 -0.77
N CYS A 36 -0.54 -23.42 -0.05
CA CYS A 36 -0.84 -22.09 0.47
C CYS A 36 0.01 -21.83 1.71
N ALA A 37 1.00 -20.96 1.57
CA ALA A 37 1.91 -20.67 2.65
C ALA A 37 1.20 -19.83 3.71
N GLN A 38 1.05 -20.36 4.93
CA GLN A 38 0.57 -19.67 6.15
C GLN A 38 1.30 -18.35 6.50
N SER A 39 2.24 -17.93 5.65
CA SER A 39 3.26 -16.92 5.85
C SER A 39 2.77 -15.50 5.60
N TYR A 40 1.79 -15.32 4.72
CA TYR A 40 1.36 -14.02 4.29
C TYR A 40 0.83 -13.21 5.48
N LEU A 41 -0.16 -13.70 6.24
CA LEU A 41 -0.72 -13.00 7.41
C LEU A 41 0.36 -12.43 8.34
N ILE A 42 1.43 -13.20 8.58
CA ILE A 42 2.57 -12.79 9.39
C ILE A 42 3.33 -11.61 8.74
N VAL A 43 3.54 -11.64 7.42
CA VAL A 43 4.17 -10.56 6.66
C VAL A 43 3.37 -9.26 6.77
N PHE A 44 2.03 -9.25 6.64
CA PHE A 44 1.28 -7.99 6.83
C PHE A 44 1.33 -7.48 8.27
N ILE A 45 1.37 -8.36 9.27
CA ILE A 45 1.54 -7.91 10.66
C ILE A 45 2.92 -7.25 10.82
N VAL A 46 3.99 -7.89 10.34
CA VAL A 46 5.36 -7.37 10.47
C VAL A 46 5.51 -6.07 9.69
N PHE A 47 5.10 -6.03 8.42
CA PHE A 47 5.12 -4.81 7.62
C PHE A 47 4.22 -3.72 8.22
N GLY A 48 3.03 -4.07 8.71
CA GLY A 48 2.13 -3.12 9.35
C GLY A 48 2.74 -2.46 10.59
N ILE A 49 3.44 -3.22 11.43
CA ILE A 49 4.16 -2.67 12.59
C ILE A 49 5.29 -1.74 12.15
N ILE A 50 6.12 -2.18 11.19
CA ILE A 50 7.26 -1.38 10.70
C ILE A 50 6.77 -0.08 10.05
N THR A 51 5.79 -0.16 9.15
CA THR A 51 5.19 1.00 8.50
C THR A 51 4.47 1.89 9.50
N GLY A 52 3.80 1.33 10.52
CA GLY A 52 3.21 2.08 11.62
C GLY A 52 4.24 2.89 12.41
N CYS A 53 5.39 2.30 12.72
CA CYS A 53 6.51 3.01 13.35
C CYS A 53 7.04 4.15 12.48
N PHE A 54 7.15 3.94 11.16
CA PHE A 54 7.55 5.01 10.25
C PHE A 54 6.51 6.13 10.17
N ILE A 55 5.21 5.82 10.15
CA ILE A 55 4.15 6.84 10.21
C ILE A 55 4.27 7.68 11.48
N LEU A 56 4.44 7.05 12.65
CA LEU A 56 4.61 7.78 13.91
C LEU A 56 5.83 8.69 13.88
N LEU A 57 6.96 8.20 13.36
CA LEU A 57 8.17 9.00 13.19
C LEU A 57 7.95 10.19 12.23
N THR A 58 7.29 9.95 11.09
CA THR A 58 6.98 10.99 10.11
C THR A 58 6.04 12.05 10.69
N VAL A 59 5.00 11.65 11.44
CA VAL A 59 4.09 12.59 12.13
C VAL A 59 4.85 13.42 13.15
N PHE A 60 5.72 12.80 13.94
CA PHE A 60 6.55 13.52 14.91
C PHE A 60 7.45 14.57 14.24
N ILE A 61 8.13 14.20 13.16
CA ILE A 61 8.98 15.12 12.38
C ILE A 61 8.13 16.21 11.72
N PHE A 62 6.94 15.88 11.23
CA PHE A 62 6.04 16.86 10.63
C PHE A 62 5.61 17.93 11.64
N VAL A 63 5.18 17.52 12.83
CA VAL A 63 4.85 18.45 13.92
C VAL A 63 6.06 19.32 14.29
N PHE A 64 7.26 18.72 14.36
CA PHE A 64 8.50 19.46 14.60
C PHE A 64 8.74 20.52 13.51
N VAL A 65 8.62 20.16 12.23
CA VAL A 65 8.84 21.09 11.11
C VAL A 65 7.78 22.21 11.08
N VAL A 66 6.53 21.91 11.41
CA VAL A 66 5.47 22.93 11.51
C VAL A 66 5.75 23.91 12.65
N ILE A 67 6.09 23.41 13.84
CA ILE A 67 6.34 24.26 15.02
C ILE A 67 7.64 25.06 14.84
N PHE A 68 8.76 24.40 14.55
CA PHE A 68 10.07 25.05 14.50
C PHE A 68 10.34 25.78 13.18
N GLY A 69 9.76 25.31 12.07
CA GLY A 69 9.92 25.90 10.74
C GLY A 69 8.93 27.02 10.44
N LEU A 70 7.63 26.82 10.70
CA LEU A 70 6.59 27.81 10.36
C LEU A 70 6.25 28.75 11.53
N ALA A 71 6.06 28.23 12.75
CA ALA A 71 5.63 29.05 13.89
C ALA A 71 6.81 29.81 14.53
N LEU A 72 7.90 29.13 14.88
CA LEU A 72 9.05 29.72 15.58
C LEU A 72 10.15 30.25 14.62
N LYS A 73 10.04 29.95 13.32
CA LYS A 73 10.91 30.47 12.25
C LYS A 73 12.42 30.35 12.54
N TYR A 74 12.88 29.21 13.06
CA TYR A 74 14.30 28.99 13.32
C TYR A 74 15.16 29.15 12.07
N GLN A 75 16.25 29.94 12.18
CA GLN A 75 17.08 30.35 11.05
C GLN A 75 17.59 29.16 10.21
N ARG A 76 18.01 28.06 10.86
CA ARG A 76 18.53 26.85 10.17
C ARG A 76 17.46 26.14 9.33
N LEU A 77 16.23 26.03 9.83
CA LEU A 77 15.12 25.39 9.12
C LEU A 77 14.57 26.27 7.99
N ARG A 78 14.66 27.59 8.16
CA ARG A 78 14.22 28.56 7.16
C ARG A 78 15.08 28.54 5.89
N VAL A 79 16.38 28.23 6.01
CA VAL A 79 17.29 28.09 4.86
C VAL A 79 16.95 26.85 4.02
N SER A 80 16.43 25.79 4.65
CA SER A 80 16.03 24.55 3.96
C SER A 80 14.62 24.56 3.35
N SER A 81 13.95 25.72 3.25
CA SER A 81 12.57 25.86 2.75
C SER A 81 11.55 24.97 3.50
N PRO A 82 11.00 25.44 4.64
CA PRO A 82 10.11 24.63 5.48
C PRO A 82 8.81 24.22 4.75
N THR A 83 8.38 24.99 3.75
CA THR A 83 7.20 24.67 2.92
C THR A 83 7.46 23.47 2.01
N PHE A 84 8.64 23.39 1.39
CA PHE A 84 9.02 22.23 0.59
C PHE A 84 9.10 20.97 1.45
N LEU A 85 9.74 21.11 2.63
CA LEU A 85 9.90 20.02 3.59
C LEU A 85 8.55 19.52 4.14
N SER A 86 7.57 20.41 4.33
CA SER A 86 6.21 20.01 4.72
C SER A 86 5.46 19.26 3.61
N VAL A 87 5.61 19.64 2.35
CA VAL A 87 4.97 18.94 1.21
C VAL A 87 5.57 17.54 1.08
N MET A 88 6.89 17.42 1.12
CA MET A 88 7.59 16.13 1.09
C MET A 88 7.11 15.18 2.21
N LEU A 89 6.98 15.69 3.44
CA LEU A 89 6.51 14.88 4.57
C LEU A 89 5.05 14.45 4.41
N LEU A 90 4.18 15.29 3.84
CA LEU A 90 2.80 14.92 3.52
C LEU A 90 2.75 13.82 2.45
N SER A 91 3.60 13.91 1.43
CA SER A 91 3.69 12.91 0.37
C SER A 91 4.18 11.55 0.91
N ILE A 92 5.19 11.57 1.78
CA ILE A 92 5.66 10.37 2.49
C ILE A 92 4.55 9.76 3.35
N LEU A 93 3.81 10.59 4.09
CA LEU A 93 2.72 10.13 4.95
C LEU A 93 1.59 9.49 4.14
N MET A 94 1.20 10.12 3.03
CA MET A 94 0.21 9.57 2.11
C MET A 94 0.69 8.26 1.46
N GLY A 95 1.99 8.16 1.15
CA GLY A 95 2.62 6.92 0.66
C GLY A 95 2.56 5.79 1.69
N TYR A 96 2.91 6.04 2.95
CA TYR A 96 2.80 5.00 4.00
C TYR A 96 1.37 4.59 4.29
N ILE A 97 0.41 5.53 4.28
CA ILE A 97 -1.01 5.22 4.43
C ILE A 97 -1.52 4.38 3.25
N SER A 98 -1.02 4.64 2.04
CA SER A 98 -1.43 3.89 0.85
C SER A 98 -1.19 2.39 0.99
N ILE A 99 -0.13 1.98 1.70
CA ILE A 99 0.23 0.57 1.93
C ILE A 99 -0.88 -0.17 2.69
N PHE A 100 -1.60 0.50 3.59
CA PHE A 100 -2.73 -0.11 4.32
C PHE A 100 -3.93 -0.39 3.42
N ALA A 101 -4.05 0.25 2.26
CA ALA A 101 -5.09 -0.09 1.27
C ALA A 101 -4.86 -1.46 0.61
N TRP A 102 -3.68 -2.07 0.84
CA TRP A 102 -3.31 -3.40 0.35
C TRP A 102 -3.49 -4.48 1.43
N PHE A 103 -3.79 -4.09 2.67
CA PHE A 103 -4.04 -5.02 3.75
C PHE A 103 -5.54 -5.33 3.88
N GLY A 104 -5.87 -6.61 4.02
CA GLY A 104 -7.26 -7.06 4.20
C GLY A 104 -8.00 -7.27 2.87
N LYS A 105 -9.19 -7.90 2.94
CA LYS A 105 -9.89 -8.46 1.79
C LYS A 105 -10.02 -7.49 0.59
N PRO A 106 -9.83 -7.97 -0.65
CA PRO A 106 -9.92 -7.10 -1.82
C PRO A 106 -11.34 -6.55 -1.95
N HIS A 107 -11.45 -5.23 -2.04
CA HIS A 107 -12.70 -4.55 -2.30
C HIS A 107 -12.52 -3.69 -3.56
N PRO A 108 -13.47 -3.67 -4.51
CA PRO A 108 -13.28 -3.01 -5.82
C PRO A 108 -12.88 -1.54 -5.71
N VAL A 109 -13.37 -0.87 -4.67
CA VAL A 109 -13.00 0.52 -4.34
C VAL A 109 -11.53 0.60 -3.91
N ALA A 110 -11.08 -0.24 -2.99
CA ALA A 110 -9.68 -0.27 -2.55
C ALA A 110 -8.74 -0.58 -3.73
N CYS A 111 -9.09 -1.56 -4.57
CA CYS A 111 -8.32 -1.94 -5.76
C CYS A 111 -8.17 -0.79 -6.77
N ALA A 112 -9.22 -0.01 -6.97
CA ALA A 112 -9.15 1.16 -7.85
C ALA A 112 -8.27 2.27 -7.26
N PHE A 113 -8.29 2.49 -5.95
CA PHE A 113 -7.56 3.56 -5.27
C PHE A 113 -6.10 3.24 -4.95
N GLN A 114 -5.73 1.98 -4.82
CA GLN A 114 -4.36 1.51 -4.56
C GLN A 114 -3.30 2.14 -5.48
N PRO A 115 -3.42 2.11 -6.82
CA PRO A 115 -2.42 2.70 -7.72
C PRO A 115 -2.40 4.23 -7.67
N TRP A 116 -3.53 4.88 -7.38
CA TRP A 116 -3.58 6.34 -7.24
C TRP A 116 -2.89 6.81 -5.96
N LEU A 117 -3.14 6.14 -4.84
CA LEU A 117 -2.53 6.50 -3.56
C LEU A 117 -1.03 6.25 -3.56
N LEU A 118 -0.57 5.15 -4.14
CA LEU A 118 0.87 4.84 -4.28
C LEU A 118 1.54 5.72 -5.36
N GLY A 119 0.88 5.92 -6.50
CA GLY A 119 1.45 6.66 -7.63
C GLY A 119 1.58 8.15 -7.35
N ILE A 120 0.55 8.78 -6.81
CA ILE A 120 0.56 10.22 -6.50
C ILE A 120 1.60 10.53 -5.40
N SER A 121 1.67 9.68 -4.36
CA SER A 121 2.66 9.85 -3.30
C SER A 121 4.10 9.70 -3.82
N SER A 122 4.36 8.70 -4.66
CA SER A 122 5.69 8.47 -5.25
C SER A 122 6.13 9.59 -6.19
N ILE A 123 5.22 10.06 -7.06
CA ILE A 123 5.51 11.18 -7.97
C ILE A 123 5.79 12.44 -7.17
N SER A 124 4.97 12.73 -6.16
CA SER A 124 5.14 13.91 -5.32
C SER A 124 6.40 13.89 -4.46
N MET A 125 7.03 12.74 -4.25
CA MET A 125 8.34 12.64 -3.59
C MET A 125 9.52 12.94 -4.53
N ILE A 126 9.34 12.78 -5.84
CA ILE A 126 10.40 12.94 -6.86
C ILE A 126 10.39 14.36 -7.45
N SER A 127 9.21 14.96 -7.57
CA SER A 127 8.97 16.32 -8.10
C SER A 127 9.16 17.41 -7.06
#